data_AF-H5SEU7-F1
#
_entry.id   AF-H5SEU7-F1
#
_cell.length_a   1.000
_cell.length_b   1.000
_cell.length_c   1.000
_cell.angle_alpha   90.00
_cell.angle_beta   90.00
_cell.angle_gamma   90.00
#
_symmetry.space_group_name_H-M   'P 1'
#
loop_
_entity.id
_entity.type
_entity.pdbx_description
1 polymer ?
#
loop_
_entity_poly.entity_id
_entity_poly.type
_entity_poly.pdbx_seq_one_letter_code
_entity_poly.pdbx_strand_id
1 'polypeptide(L)' 'MPERIVKPMPQDPVTKPGDEGPRTPNVPKPDTERLLERMRRVDPRQAQRYRQRSGE' A
#
# COMPACT_ATOMS: atom_id res chain seq x y z
N MET A 1 -11.34 11.47 -38.93
CA MET A 1 -10.32 11.21 -37.89
C MET A 1 -11.07 10.67 -36.68
N PRO A 2 -10.80 9.46 -36.17
CA PRO A 2 -11.54 8.96 -35.01
C PRO A 2 -11.13 9.73 -33.76
N GLU A 3 -12.12 10.27 -33.04
CA GLU A 3 -11.91 11.02 -31.82
C GLU A 3 -11.35 10.13 -30.71
N ARG A 4 -10.29 10.61 -30.05
CA ARG A 4 -9.58 9.88 -29.01
C ARG A 4 -10.42 9.93 -27.74
N ILE A 5 -11.11 8.83 -27.43
CA ILE A 5 -11.89 8.69 -26.19
C ILE A 5 -10.93 8.81 -25.00
N VAL A 6 -10.97 9.94 -24.31
CA VAL A 6 -10.20 10.16 -23.07
C VAL A 6 -10.93 9.45 -21.94
N LYS A 7 -10.28 8.43 -21.36
CA LYS A 7 -10.83 7.70 -20.22
C LYS A 7 -10.71 8.59 -18.98
N PRO A 8 -11.79 8.82 -18.21
CA PRO A 8 -11.72 9.65 -17.01
C PRO A 8 -10.77 9.01 -16.00
N MET A 9 -9.91 9.83 -15.40
CA MET A 9 -9.05 9.40 -14.30
C MET A 9 -9.91 8.96 -13.10
N PRO A 10 -9.56 7.88 -12.39
CA PRO A 10 -10.26 7.49 -11.19
C PRO A 10 -10.16 8.62 -10.16
N GLN A 11 -11.30 9.12 -9.68
CA GLN A 11 -11.35 10.08 -8.59
C GLN A 11 -11.11 9.34 -7.26
N ASP A 12 -10.25 9.92 -6.42
CA ASP A 12 -10.09 9.45 -5.04
C ASP A 12 -11.43 9.51 -4.30
N PRO A 13 -11.70 8.54 -3.39
CA PRO A 13 -12.92 8.55 -2.59
C PRO A 13 -12.97 9.82 -1.74
N VAL A 14 -14.07 10.56 -1.85
CA VAL A 14 -14.31 11.79 -1.08
C VAL A 14 -14.47 11.43 0.40
N THR A 15 -13.45 11.72 1.22
CA THR A 15 -13.55 11.65 2.68
C THR A 15 -14.39 12.83 3.20
N LYS A 16 -15.40 12.54 4.01
CA LYS A 16 -16.20 13.59 4.66
C LYS A 16 -15.35 14.32 5.70
N PRO A 17 -15.36 15.66 5.76
CA PRO A 17 -14.66 16.40 6.80
C PRO A 17 -15.28 16.04 8.17
N GLY A 18 -14.49 15.41 9.04
CA GLY A 18 -14.92 15.00 10.39
C GLY A 18 -15.19 13.51 10.58
N ASP A 19 -15.10 12.68 9.52
CA ASP A 19 -15.11 11.21 9.65
C ASP A 19 -13.70 10.73 10.03
N GLU A 20 -13.22 11.15 11.20
CA GLU A 20 -12.01 10.57 11.79
C GLU A 20 -12.39 9.25 12.45
N GLY A 21 -12.49 8.22 11.60
CA GLY A 21 -12.47 6.84 12.07
C GLY A 21 -11.25 6.57 12.97
N PRO A 22 -11.23 5.42 13.68
CA PRO A 22 -10.15 5.10 14.60
C PRO A 22 -8.79 5.26 13.91
N ARG A 23 -7.97 6.18 14.44
CA ARG A 23 -6.61 6.41 13.95
C ARG A 23 -5.76 5.17 14.14
N THR A 24 -4.77 4.99 13.27
CA THR A 24 -3.76 3.95 13.49
C THR A 24 -3.15 4.09 14.88
N PRO A 25 -3.03 3.00 15.65
CA PRO A 25 -2.49 3.04 17.00
C PRO A 25 -1.05 3.56 16.98
N ASN A 26 -0.70 4.39 17.96
CA ASN A 26 0.66 4.92 18.14
C ASN A 26 1.56 3.88 18.80
N VAL A 27 1.76 2.74 18.12
CA VAL A 27 2.66 1.67 18.55
C VAL A 27 3.84 1.58 17.57
N PRO A 28 5.05 1.31 18.06
CA PRO A 28 6.19 1.11 17.19
C PRO A 28 5.94 -0.08 16.26
N LYS A 29 6.31 0.08 14.98
CA LYS A 29 6.25 -1.04 14.03
C LYS A 29 7.30 -2.09 14.42
N PRO A 30 7.02 -3.39 14.21
CA PRO A 30 8.00 -4.45 14.43
C PRO A 30 9.16 -4.35 13.43
N ASP A 31 10.35 -4.80 13.85
CA ASP A 31 11.49 -4.95 12.95
C ASP A 31 11.30 -6.15 12.01
N THR A 32 11.51 -5.90 10.72
CA THR A 32 11.12 -6.79 9.61
C THR A 32 12.27 -7.03 8.64
N GLU A 33 13.43 -6.42 8.86
CA GLU A 33 14.60 -6.55 7.98
C GLU A 33 15.06 -8.01 7.85
N ARG A 34 15.16 -8.71 8.99
CA ARG A 34 15.53 -10.14 9.02
C ARG A 34 14.49 -11.03 8.35
N LEU A 35 13.22 -10.67 8.43
CA LEU A 35 12.13 -11.41 7.78
C LEU A 35 12.21 -11.22 6.27
N LEU A 36 12.36 -9.97 5.81
CA LEU A 36 12.50 -9.64 4.40
C LEU A 36 13.74 -10.28 3.77
N GLU A 37 14.86 -10.35 4.49
CA GLU A 37 16.07 -11.04 4.01
C GLU A 37 15.80 -12.52 3.77
N ARG A 38 15.16 -13.21 4.73
CA ARG A 38 14.78 -14.63 4.59
C ARG A 38 13.76 -14.81 3.47
N MET A 39 12.76 -13.95 3.37
CA MET A 39 11.78 -13.99 2.29
C MET A 39 12.45 -13.83 0.93
N ARG A 40 13.40 -12.90 0.75
CA ARG A 40 14.12 -12.75 -0.53
C ARG A 40 14.88 -14.01 -0.93
N ARG A 41 15.43 -14.75 0.04
CA ARG A 41 16.13 -16.02 -0.21
C ARG A 41 15.17 -17.16 -0.59
N VAL A 42 13.97 -17.18 -0.01
CA VAL A 42 12.97 -18.23 -0.24
C VAL A 42 12.10 -17.92 -1.46
N ASP A 43 11.51 -16.73 -1.51
CA ASP A 43 10.71 -16.21 -2.61
C ASP A 43 10.78 -14.66 -2.68
N PRO A 44 11.50 -14.10 -3.68
CA PRO A 44 11.63 -12.65 -3.83
C PRO A 44 10.30 -11.94 -4.12
N ARG A 45 9.31 -12.61 -4.72
CA ARG A 45 7.98 -12.02 -4.98
C ARG A 45 7.19 -11.84 -3.69
N GLN A 46 7.33 -12.77 -2.76
CA GLN A 46 6.70 -12.67 -1.45
C GLN A 46 7.27 -11.51 -0.62
N ALA A 47 8.58 -11.29 -0.66
CA ALA A 47 9.22 -10.13 -0.01
C ALA A 47 8.72 -8.80 -0.58
N GLN A 48 8.47 -8.74 -1.89
CA GLN A 48 7.95 -7.54 -2.56
C GLN A 48 6.48 -7.27 -2.19
N ARG A 49 5.64 -8.31 -2.19
CA ARG A 49 4.25 -8.23 -1.74
C ARG A 49 4.11 -7.88 -0.26
N TYR A 50 5.07 -8.28 0.57
CA TYR A 50 5.09 -7.93 1.98
C TYR A 50 5.35 -6.44 2.15
N ARG A 51 6.44 -5.90 1.58
CA ARG A 51 6.73 -4.44 1.61
C ARG A 51 5.58 -3.58 1.14
N GLN A 52 4.95 -3.95 0.03
CA GLN A 52 3.79 -3.22 -0.49
C GLN A 52 2.58 -3.24 0.46
N ARG A 53 2.40 -4.32 1.24
CA ARG A 53 1.29 -4.44 2.21
C ARG A 53 1.60 -3.83 3.57
N SER A 54 2.82 -3.99 4.07
CA SER A 54 3.26 -3.47 5.38
C SER A 54 3.60 -1.98 5.33
N GLY A 55 3.84 -1.43 4.14
CA GLY A 55 4.30 -0.05 3.98
C GLY A 55 5.73 0.13 4.49
N GLU A 56 6.56 -0.89 4.26
CA GLU A 56 8.02 -0.88 4.45
C GLU A 56 8.78 -0.51 3.17
#